data_AF-A0A397U6R0-F1
#
_entry.id   AF-A0A397U6R0-F1
#
_cell.length_a   1.000
_cell.length_b   1.000
_cell.length_c   1.000
_cell.angle_alpha   90.00
_cell.angle_beta   90.00
_cell.angle_gamma   90.00
#
_symmetry.space_group_name_H-M   'P 1'
#
loop_
_entity.id
_entity.type
_entity.pdbx_description
1 polymer ?
#
loop_
_entity_poly.entity_id
_entity_poly.type
_entity_poly.pdbx_seq_one_letter_code
_entity_poly.pdbx_strand_id
1 'polypeptide(L)'
;MVDIKNVPIVIPFENKPKKLHNYLHREQDEVGNINYYEHEGILSAFNAIEAKLSPNCAYILLLGMSGAGKSSTINSLFGKEIAATGFGKSQTKDTIEFKDQINDSRLGIKNLEISIIDGPGFEDTKGIEEDAKNILCYKRFLETHPQLSSVRPNIIMIIANIIDTRLGNSENMETQFARMLKGIKVGLGDKILDHKRPSVIFVLTHLQSLPPGILKERESLQIALVKKMSANVLGIIDPPEVTVKNDPANWGLKRDGDWYVMSNAIKLGVDDSEVKKIIDNKFSSLSMEAKKDLGDGTPNKVASFLKTNKIYSIQEIPNGDEFLELFAYYPRNSANLLPFLKQTFQREATEIHIYPEVGKCYNIFKDSIASFSVFQFEEYTVSSMGSKVPPEVYIININENFTRCELFKNKQDYAHKRLSDLGLSIDSSFTFTNSDLRHGYSLNSSEPTFLIECHCFKFTLKIDKLKLAQHFKDDIDALPSTYDKGDEDNLNKWKNFLEKYGTHVIQSAWAGGDCIAKLKVAQSDVNNHKLIMAQLKSSIFNIGTQLKIEEFKNNEQAINVGDHNEIQIKMKL
;
A
#
# COMPACT_ATOMS: atom_id res chain seq x y z
N MET A 1 -7.49 13.77 -10.19
CA MET A 1 -6.38 13.71 -9.21
C MET A 1 -5.32 12.80 -9.78
N VAL A 2 -4.05 13.22 -9.72
CA VAL A 2 -2.90 12.34 -10.01
C VAL A 2 -2.84 11.31 -8.89
N ASP A 3 -2.93 10.02 -9.23
CA ASP A 3 -2.83 8.94 -8.24
C ASP A 3 -1.35 8.66 -7.97
N ILE A 4 -0.78 9.34 -6.96
CA ILE A 4 0.67 9.30 -6.61
C ILE A 4 1.03 7.99 -5.85
N LYS A 5 0.15 6.98 -5.85
CA LYS A 5 0.24 5.78 -4.99
C LYS A 5 1.52 4.94 -5.14
N ASN A 6 2.28 5.11 -6.23
CA ASN A 6 3.44 4.27 -6.57
C ASN A 6 4.79 5.02 -6.56
N VAL A 7 4.86 6.24 -6.03
CA VAL A 7 6.12 6.99 -5.97
C VAL A 7 6.72 6.87 -4.57
N PRO A 8 8.01 6.48 -4.40
CA PRO A 8 8.62 6.37 -3.08
C PRO A 8 8.66 7.74 -2.37
N ILE A 9 7.96 7.84 -1.25
CA ILE A 9 7.82 9.06 -0.43
C ILE A 9 8.79 8.96 0.76
N VAL A 10 9.53 10.04 1.07
CA VAL A 10 10.75 10.00 1.92
C VAL A 10 10.69 10.96 3.12
N ILE A 11 11.17 10.53 4.30
CA ILE A 11 11.04 11.18 5.64
C ILE A 11 12.04 12.33 5.92
N PRO A 12 11.60 13.50 6.44
CA PRO A 12 12.46 14.54 7.04
C PRO A 12 13.43 14.11 8.14
N PHE A 13 14.74 14.29 7.93
CA PHE A 13 15.76 14.38 8.99
C PHE A 13 16.41 15.77 9.04
N GLU A 14 16.50 16.34 10.23
CA GLU A 14 17.41 17.46 10.46
C GLU A 14 18.85 16.96 10.64
N ASN A 15 19.80 17.70 10.09
CA ASN A 15 21.24 17.45 10.13
C ASN A 15 21.75 17.05 11.52
N LYS A 16 21.91 15.74 11.77
CA LYS A 16 22.97 15.06 12.58
C LYS A 16 22.61 13.58 12.82
N PRO A 17 23.48 12.61 12.46
CA PRO A 17 23.21 11.16 12.66
C PRO A 17 23.11 10.71 14.14
N LYS A 18 23.39 11.59 15.11
CA LYS A 18 23.36 11.26 16.56
C LYS A 18 22.02 11.55 17.25
N LYS A 19 21.01 12.08 16.57
CA LYS A 19 19.72 12.47 17.18
C LYS A 19 18.49 11.66 16.71
N LEU A 20 18.69 10.56 15.98
CA LEU A 20 17.59 9.67 15.55
C LEU A 20 16.77 9.14 16.74
N HIS A 21 17.42 8.95 17.90
CA HIS A 21 16.79 8.45 19.12
C HIS A 21 15.83 9.44 19.78
N ASN A 22 15.96 10.74 19.54
CA ASN A 22 15.23 11.76 20.31
C ASN A 22 13.96 12.28 19.60
N TYR A 23 13.82 12.10 18.28
CA TYR A 23 12.65 12.60 17.51
C TYR A 23 11.46 11.64 17.52
N LEU A 24 11.67 10.36 17.83
CA LEU A 24 10.61 9.33 17.90
C LEU A 24 10.00 9.20 19.31
N HIS A 25 10.35 10.08 20.25
CA HIS A 25 9.61 10.21 21.50
C HIS A 25 8.28 10.93 21.27
N ARG A 26 7.25 10.21 20.81
CA ARG A 26 5.88 10.44 21.32
C ARG A 26 4.82 9.38 21.05
N GLU A 27 5.17 8.21 20.53
CA GLU A 27 4.37 7.00 20.76
C GLU A 27 5.35 5.89 21.17
N GLN A 28 5.66 5.87 22.47
CA GLN A 28 6.32 4.75 23.12
C GLN A 28 5.23 3.73 23.43
N ASP A 29 5.23 2.62 22.70
CA ASP A 29 4.59 1.40 23.15
C ASP A 29 5.47 0.83 24.28
N GLU A 30 4.86 0.27 25.32
CA GLU A 30 5.50 -0.10 26.59
C GLU A 30 6.63 -1.16 26.51
N VAL A 31 7.05 -1.58 25.30
CA VAL A 31 8.08 -2.61 25.09
C VAL A 31 9.09 -2.22 23.99
N GLY A 32 9.65 -1.00 24.06
CA GLY A 32 11.07 -0.69 23.77
C GLY A 32 11.83 -1.20 22.53
N ASN A 33 11.24 -1.85 21.52
CA ASN A 33 11.95 -2.41 20.36
C ASN A 33 11.25 -2.03 19.04
N ILE A 34 11.58 -0.86 18.48
CA ILE A 34 11.25 -0.53 17.09
C ILE A 34 12.31 -1.20 16.20
N ASN A 35 11.92 -2.14 15.35
CA ASN A 35 12.79 -2.70 14.32
C ASN A 35 12.95 -1.68 13.18
N TYR A 36 13.93 -0.79 13.31
CA TYR A 36 14.20 0.32 12.38
C TYR A 36 14.39 -0.11 10.92
N TYR A 37 14.68 -1.39 10.67
CA TYR A 37 14.93 -1.95 9.34
C TYR A 37 13.66 -2.35 8.56
N GLU A 38 12.48 -2.25 9.15
CA GLU A 38 11.21 -2.67 8.51
C GLU A 38 10.24 -1.51 8.26
N HIS A 39 10.52 -0.31 8.79
CA HIS A 39 9.66 0.84 8.57
C HIS A 39 9.83 1.40 7.14
N GLU A 40 8.80 1.32 6.31
CA GLU A 40 8.84 1.70 4.89
C GLU A 40 9.39 3.11 4.65
N GLY A 41 9.03 4.09 5.48
CA GLY A 41 9.58 5.44 5.35
C GLY A 41 11.07 5.53 5.68
N ILE A 42 11.59 4.70 6.59
CA ILE A 42 13.02 4.65 6.94
C ILE A 42 13.79 3.94 5.83
N LEU A 43 13.25 2.83 5.31
CA LEU A 43 13.81 2.16 4.13
C LEU A 43 13.83 3.08 2.91
N SER A 44 12.76 3.84 2.67
CA SER A 44 12.68 4.85 1.60
C SER A 44 13.73 5.94 1.78
N ALA A 45 13.99 6.37 3.02
CA ALA A 45 15.06 7.31 3.32
C ALA A 45 16.46 6.75 3.06
N PHE A 46 16.74 5.50 3.45
CA PHE A 46 18.01 4.86 3.14
C PHE A 46 18.21 4.71 1.63
N ASN A 47 17.18 4.29 0.90
CA ASN A 47 17.19 4.20 -0.55
C ASN A 47 17.42 5.56 -1.21
N ALA A 48 16.83 6.63 -0.67
CA ALA A 48 17.05 8.00 -1.11
C ALA A 48 18.50 8.44 -0.92
N ILE A 49 19.10 8.18 0.25
CA ILE A 49 20.51 8.50 0.52
C ILE A 49 21.43 7.76 -0.46
N GLU A 50 21.20 6.46 -0.67
CA GLU A 50 22.00 5.65 -1.60
C GLU A 50 21.88 6.17 -3.05
N ALA A 51 20.69 6.62 -3.45
CA ALA A 51 20.42 7.21 -4.75
C ALA A 51 20.84 8.69 -4.88
N LYS A 52 21.43 9.29 -3.84
CA LYS A 52 21.74 10.73 -3.74
C LYS A 52 20.51 11.62 -3.95
N LEU A 53 19.34 11.18 -3.51
CA LEU A 53 18.11 11.96 -3.42
C LEU A 53 18.03 12.62 -2.04
N SER A 54 17.18 13.62 -1.89
CA SER A 54 16.87 14.18 -0.58
C SER A 54 16.19 13.12 0.30
N PRO A 55 16.79 12.74 1.45
CA PRO A 55 16.08 11.93 2.41
C PRO A 55 14.98 12.73 3.08
N ASN A 56 15.15 14.04 3.23
CA ASN A 56 14.45 14.82 4.26
C ASN A 56 13.22 15.58 3.78
N CYS A 57 13.03 15.66 2.48
CA CYS A 57 11.96 16.42 1.89
C CYS A 57 11.74 15.81 0.52
N ALA A 58 10.49 15.54 0.19
CA ALA A 58 10.13 15.08 -1.13
C ALA A 58 10.10 16.27 -2.08
N TYR A 59 11.21 16.50 -2.78
CA TYR A 59 11.30 17.53 -3.81
C TYR A 59 10.73 17.04 -5.13
N ILE A 60 9.72 17.75 -5.63
CA ILE A 60 9.09 17.52 -6.92
C ILE A 60 9.46 18.68 -7.84
N LEU A 61 10.31 18.42 -8.83
CA LEU A 61 10.68 19.41 -9.83
C LEU A 61 9.71 19.34 -11.01
N LEU A 62 9.01 20.46 -11.30
CA LEU A 62 8.12 20.57 -12.44
C LEU A 62 8.86 21.17 -13.64
N LEU A 63 8.89 20.43 -14.75
CA LEU A 63 9.44 20.87 -16.03
C LEU A 63 8.36 20.79 -17.09
N GLY A 64 8.45 21.63 -18.12
CA GLY A 64 7.50 21.57 -19.22
C GLY A 64 7.41 22.89 -19.97
N MET A 65 6.86 22.81 -21.18
CA MET A 65 6.69 23.96 -22.06
C MET A 65 5.77 25.01 -21.43
N SER A 66 5.86 26.25 -21.93
CA SER A 66 4.88 27.28 -21.61
C SER A 66 3.47 26.83 -22.01
N GLY A 67 2.49 27.00 -21.10
CA GLY A 67 1.11 26.54 -21.30
C GLY A 67 0.87 25.03 -21.08
N ALA A 68 1.87 24.25 -20.69
CA ALA A 68 1.70 22.79 -20.47
C ALA A 68 0.80 22.44 -19.26
N GLY A 69 0.51 23.39 -18.38
CA GLY A 69 -0.35 23.21 -17.20
C GLY A 69 0.39 23.06 -15.87
N LYS A 70 1.67 23.46 -15.76
CA LYS A 70 2.47 23.35 -14.52
C LYS A 70 1.78 23.96 -13.30
N SER A 71 1.38 25.22 -13.36
CA SER A 71 0.73 25.93 -12.25
C SER A 71 -0.62 25.31 -11.86
N SER A 72 -1.37 24.79 -12.83
CA SER A 72 -2.61 24.03 -12.57
C SER A 72 -2.32 22.71 -11.86
N THR A 73 -1.23 22.03 -12.21
CA THR A 73 -0.76 20.83 -11.52
C THR A 73 -0.38 21.13 -10.07
N ILE A 74 0.30 22.25 -9.79
CA ILE A 74 0.63 22.69 -8.43
C ILE A 74 -0.64 22.87 -7.59
N ASN A 75 -1.59 23.67 -8.10
CA ASN A 75 -2.84 23.93 -7.39
C ASN A 75 -3.64 22.64 -7.14
N SER A 76 -3.59 21.70 -8.09
CA SER A 76 -4.22 20.38 -7.94
C SER A 76 -3.53 19.50 -6.91
N LEU A 77 -2.20 19.54 -6.82
CA LEU A 77 -1.43 18.76 -5.85
C LEU A 77 -1.63 19.27 -4.42
N PHE A 78 -1.71 20.58 -4.21
CA PHE A 78 -1.95 21.16 -2.89
C PHE A 78 -3.43 21.29 -2.52
N GLY A 79 -4.35 21.14 -3.47
CA GLY A 79 -5.79 21.33 -3.23
C GLY A 79 -6.20 22.78 -2.90
N LYS A 80 -5.34 23.75 -3.23
CA LYS A 80 -5.53 25.20 -3.00
C LYS A 80 -4.86 26.01 -4.12
N GLU A 81 -5.39 27.20 -4.41
CA GLU A 81 -4.84 28.11 -5.42
C GLU A 81 -3.63 28.88 -4.88
N ILE A 82 -2.43 28.31 -5.05
CA ILE A 82 -1.17 28.91 -4.57
C ILE A 82 -0.25 29.37 -5.70
N ALA A 83 -0.41 28.82 -6.90
CA ALA A 83 0.29 29.23 -8.10
C ALA A 83 -0.66 30.05 -8.98
N ALA A 84 -0.22 31.22 -9.43
CA ALA A 84 -0.97 32.05 -10.37
C ALA A 84 -1.18 31.29 -11.70
N THR A 85 -2.43 31.22 -12.17
CA THR A 85 -2.78 30.60 -13.45
C THR A 85 -3.11 31.70 -14.46
N GLY A 86 -2.60 31.58 -15.68
CA GLY A 86 -2.88 32.51 -16.77
C GLY A 86 -2.81 31.81 -18.13
N PHE A 87 -3.74 32.14 -19.02
CA PHE A 87 -3.73 31.60 -20.38
C PHE A 87 -2.68 32.33 -21.23
N GLY A 88 -1.70 31.58 -21.76
CA GLY A 88 -0.92 31.96 -22.95
C GLY A 88 0.29 32.89 -22.76
N LYS A 89 0.69 33.26 -21.54
CA LYS A 89 1.98 33.95 -21.28
C LYS A 89 2.67 33.35 -20.06
N SER A 90 3.97 33.06 -20.15
CA SER A 90 4.76 32.64 -18.99
C SER A 90 4.73 33.74 -17.92
N GLN A 91 4.11 33.44 -16.77
CA GLN A 91 4.03 34.36 -15.64
C GLN A 91 5.20 34.16 -14.66
N THR A 92 5.81 32.97 -14.66
CA THR A 92 6.92 32.60 -13.78
C THR A 92 8.25 32.94 -14.45
N LYS A 93 8.93 33.99 -13.95
CA LYS A 93 10.27 34.40 -14.45
C LYS A 93 11.42 33.80 -13.64
N ASP A 94 11.17 33.46 -12.39
CA ASP A 94 12.13 32.89 -11.45
C ASP A 94 11.67 31.50 -11.00
N THR A 95 12.61 30.63 -10.63
CA THR A 95 12.29 29.34 -10.01
C THR A 95 11.77 29.59 -8.58
N ILE A 96 10.58 29.09 -8.28
CA ILE A 96 9.86 29.27 -7.01
C ILE A 96 9.67 27.90 -6.35
N GLU A 97 9.85 27.87 -5.03
CA GLU A 97 9.62 26.69 -4.21
C GLU A 97 8.32 26.85 -3.41
N PHE A 98 7.41 25.89 -3.56
CA PHE A 98 6.17 25.79 -2.78
C PHE A 98 6.30 24.64 -1.77
N LYS A 99 6.19 24.97 -0.49
CA LYS A 99 6.32 23.99 0.60
C LYS A 99 4.98 23.73 1.27
N ASP A 100 4.75 22.48 1.63
CA ASP A 100 3.66 22.10 2.52
C ASP A 100 4.05 20.88 3.36
N GLN A 101 3.30 20.64 4.41
CA GLN A 101 3.44 19.46 5.25
C GLN A 101 2.23 18.57 5.07
N ILE A 102 2.48 17.30 4.74
CA ILE A 102 1.42 16.30 4.67
C ILE A 102 1.56 15.29 5.80
N ASN A 103 0.44 14.73 6.22
CA ASN A 103 0.43 13.59 7.12
C ASN A 103 0.17 12.34 6.30
N ASP A 104 1.09 11.38 6.34
CA ASP A 104 0.87 10.06 5.73
C ASP A 104 0.59 9.05 6.84
N SER A 105 -0.70 8.81 7.07
CA SER A 105 -1.16 7.85 8.06
C SER A 105 -0.79 6.40 7.72
N ARG A 106 -0.48 6.08 6.44
CA ARG A 106 -0.02 4.74 6.04
C ARG A 106 1.39 4.47 6.54
N LEU A 107 2.24 5.50 6.49
CA LEU A 107 3.63 5.42 6.91
C LEU A 107 3.83 5.83 8.38
N GLY A 108 2.76 6.17 9.11
CA GLY A 108 2.86 6.71 10.47
C GLY A 108 3.55 8.07 10.56
N ILE A 109 3.74 8.77 9.44
CA ILE A 109 4.51 10.02 9.38
C ILE A 109 3.57 11.20 9.60
N LYS A 110 3.76 11.89 10.73
CA LYS A 110 3.17 13.20 11.00
C LYS A 110 4.21 14.26 10.58
N ASN A 111 3.86 15.17 9.69
CA ASN A 111 4.70 16.27 9.18
C ASN A 111 5.76 15.93 8.11
N LEU A 112 5.39 15.15 7.09
CA LEU A 112 6.23 14.98 5.91
C LEU A 112 6.31 16.29 5.09
N GLU A 113 7.50 16.86 4.94
CA GLU A 113 7.73 18.05 4.11
C GLU A 113 7.74 17.68 2.62
N ILE A 114 6.82 18.25 1.86
CA ILE A 114 6.80 18.19 0.39
C ILE A 114 7.15 19.57 -0.13
N SER A 115 8.05 19.60 -1.10
CA SER A 115 8.44 20.81 -1.81
C SER A 115 8.21 20.63 -3.30
N ILE A 116 7.45 21.54 -3.91
CA ILE A 116 7.22 21.59 -5.34
C ILE A 116 7.97 22.78 -5.92
N ILE A 117 8.88 22.50 -6.84
CA ILE A 117 9.71 23.51 -7.50
C ILE A 117 9.09 23.78 -8.86
N ASP A 118 8.56 24.99 -9.01
CA ASP A 118 8.09 25.53 -10.29
C ASP A 118 9.14 26.46 -10.86
N GLY A 119 9.14 26.61 -12.18
CA GLY A 119 10.00 27.58 -12.82
C GLY A 119 9.50 27.97 -14.19
N PRO A 120 10.29 28.77 -14.92
CA PRO A 120 9.89 29.23 -16.24
C PRO A 120 9.63 28.06 -17.18
N GLY A 121 8.66 28.24 -18.07
CA GLY A 121 8.40 27.30 -19.16
C GLY A 121 9.45 27.40 -20.26
N PHE A 122 9.74 26.28 -20.89
CA PHE A 122 10.59 26.24 -22.08
C PHE A 122 9.81 26.58 -23.35
N GLU A 123 10.54 27.05 -24.35
CA GLU A 123 10.09 27.44 -25.69
C GLU A 123 8.92 28.43 -25.67
N ASP A 124 9.10 29.55 -24.98
CA ASP A 124 8.30 30.77 -25.22
C ASP A 124 8.66 31.38 -26.59
N THR A 125 7.83 32.28 -27.11
CA THR A 125 8.01 33.00 -28.40
C THR A 125 9.32 33.80 -28.55
N LYS A 126 10.22 33.75 -27.56
CA LYS A 126 11.50 34.46 -27.47
C LYS A 126 12.73 33.64 -27.87
N GLY A 127 12.60 32.34 -28.16
CA GLY A 127 13.67 31.51 -28.76
C GLY A 127 14.75 31.00 -27.80
N ILE A 128 15.83 30.44 -28.38
CA ILE A 128 16.89 29.64 -27.71
C ILE A 128 17.59 30.37 -26.55
N GLU A 129 17.79 31.69 -26.66
CA GLU A 129 18.43 32.48 -25.61
C GLU A 129 17.60 32.50 -24.31
N GLU A 130 16.27 32.55 -24.43
CA GLU A 130 15.39 32.51 -23.27
C GLU A 130 15.42 31.12 -22.63
N ASP A 131 15.45 30.05 -23.43
CA ASP A 131 15.57 28.69 -22.91
C ASP A 131 16.90 28.47 -22.19
N ALA A 132 18.00 29.03 -22.69
CA ALA A 132 19.28 29.00 -22.02
C ALA A 132 19.21 29.73 -20.65
N LYS A 133 18.50 30.87 -20.58
CA LYS A 133 18.26 31.57 -19.30
C LYS A 133 17.38 30.75 -18.36
N ASN A 134 16.35 30.10 -18.88
CA ASN A 134 15.45 29.25 -18.11
C ASN A 134 16.19 28.04 -17.52
N ILE A 135 17.02 27.36 -18.32
CA ILE A 135 17.92 26.30 -17.87
C ILE A 135 18.87 26.84 -16.80
N LEU A 136 19.49 28.00 -17.02
CA LEU A 136 20.41 28.59 -16.05
C LEU A 136 19.70 28.96 -14.74
N CYS A 137 18.44 29.36 -14.80
CA CYS A 137 17.61 29.64 -13.62
C CYS A 137 17.43 28.39 -12.77
N TYR A 138 16.97 27.28 -13.38
CA TYR A 138 16.88 25.99 -12.67
C TYR A 138 18.23 25.51 -12.16
N LYS A 139 19.29 25.63 -12.97
CA LYS A 139 20.64 25.20 -12.58
C LYS A 139 21.15 25.98 -11.36
N ARG A 140 21.02 27.31 -11.39
CA ARG A 140 21.40 28.17 -10.25
C ARG A 140 20.58 27.85 -9.01
N PHE A 141 19.27 27.64 -9.16
CA PHE A 141 18.43 27.22 -8.04
C PHE A 141 18.96 25.92 -7.43
N LEU A 142 19.13 24.87 -8.24
CA LEU A 142 19.62 23.58 -7.77
C LEU A 142 21.03 23.67 -7.14
N GLU A 143 21.94 24.48 -7.70
CA GLU A 143 23.31 24.62 -7.20
C GLU A 143 23.44 25.45 -5.92
N THR A 144 22.54 26.42 -5.71
CA THR A 144 22.56 27.32 -4.55
C THR A 144 21.60 26.90 -3.45
N HIS A 145 20.67 25.99 -3.74
CA HIS A 145 19.69 25.53 -2.77
C HIS A 145 20.35 24.76 -1.61
N PRO A 146 20.00 25.04 -0.33
CA PRO A 146 20.67 24.47 0.83
C PRO A 146 20.73 22.94 0.88
N GLN A 147 19.68 22.28 0.39
CA GLN A 147 19.63 20.81 0.32
C GLN A 147 20.04 20.26 -1.06
N LEU A 148 19.31 20.65 -2.13
CA LEU A 148 19.52 20.20 -3.51
C LEU A 148 20.88 20.53 -4.16
N SER A 149 21.72 21.36 -3.54
CA SER A 149 23.10 21.56 -4.02
C SER A 149 23.94 20.27 -3.95
N SER A 150 23.60 19.39 -2.99
CA SER A 150 24.33 18.16 -2.68
C SER A 150 23.58 16.87 -3.04
N VAL A 151 22.27 16.96 -3.32
CA VAL A 151 21.38 15.84 -3.63
C VAL A 151 20.43 16.20 -4.77
N ARG A 152 19.78 15.21 -5.41
CA ARG A 152 18.84 15.44 -6.51
C ARG A 152 17.39 15.53 -6.01
N PRO A 153 16.49 16.16 -6.79
CA PRO A 153 15.05 16.06 -6.56
C PRO A 153 14.57 14.61 -6.59
N ASN A 154 13.60 14.29 -5.72
CA ASN A 154 13.05 12.93 -5.60
C ASN A 154 12.21 12.55 -6.83
N ILE A 155 11.49 13.52 -7.38
CA ILE A 155 10.57 13.34 -8.50
C ILE A 155 10.79 14.46 -9.52
N ILE A 156 10.83 14.11 -10.79
CA ILE A 156 10.87 15.06 -11.89
C ILE A 156 9.61 14.84 -12.72
N MET A 157 8.69 15.79 -12.69
CA MET A 157 7.49 15.73 -13.51
C MET A 157 7.72 16.55 -14.77
N ILE A 158 7.73 15.89 -15.92
CA ILE A 158 7.75 16.56 -17.22
C ILE A 158 6.31 16.66 -17.71
N ILE A 159 5.77 17.86 -17.63
CA ILE A 159 4.39 18.17 -17.95
C ILE A 159 4.29 18.51 -19.43
N ALA A 160 3.41 17.82 -20.14
CA ALA A 160 3.10 18.03 -21.54
C ALA A 160 1.59 18.14 -21.75
N ASN A 161 1.17 19.06 -22.60
CA ASN A 161 -0.23 19.15 -23.01
C ASN A 161 -0.47 18.21 -24.20
N ILE A 162 -1.37 17.23 -24.06
CA ILE A 162 -1.56 16.16 -25.05
C ILE A 162 -2.12 16.64 -26.41
N ILE A 163 -2.75 17.82 -26.44
CA ILE A 163 -3.24 18.43 -27.69
C ILE A 163 -2.23 19.40 -28.31
N ASP A 164 -1.08 19.59 -27.67
CA ASP A 164 -0.07 20.52 -28.13
C ASP A 164 0.61 20.00 -29.40
N THR A 165 0.45 20.71 -30.51
CA THR A 165 1.05 20.34 -31.80
C THR A 165 2.58 20.36 -31.75
N ARG A 166 3.17 21.05 -30.76
CA ARG A 166 4.61 21.12 -30.51
C ARG A 166 5.22 19.82 -30.00
N LEU A 167 4.40 18.87 -29.52
CA LEU A 167 4.83 17.50 -29.22
C LEU A 167 5.27 16.75 -30.48
N GLY A 168 4.63 17.03 -31.62
CA GLY A 168 4.86 16.35 -32.90
C GLY A 168 4.10 15.05 -33.07
N ASN A 169 4.66 14.15 -33.88
CA ASN A 169 4.10 12.86 -34.22
C ASN A 169 5.20 11.78 -34.31
N SER A 170 4.82 10.53 -34.54
CA SER A 170 5.75 9.38 -34.59
C SER A 170 6.81 9.46 -35.69
N GLU A 171 6.56 10.26 -36.74
CA GLU A 171 7.40 10.41 -37.94
C GLU A 171 8.40 11.57 -37.81
N ASN A 172 8.04 12.64 -37.08
CA ASN A 172 8.91 13.79 -36.83
C ASN A 172 9.27 13.91 -35.34
N MET A 173 10.50 13.52 -35.00
CA MET A 173 11.04 13.62 -33.64
C MET A 173 11.83 14.90 -33.38
N GLU A 174 12.08 15.74 -34.38
CA GLU A 174 12.78 17.03 -34.24
C GLU A 174 11.79 18.13 -33.86
N THR A 175 11.13 17.93 -32.71
CA THR A 175 10.04 18.78 -32.25
C THR A 175 10.53 19.80 -31.24
N GLN A 176 9.69 20.78 -30.94
CA GLN A 176 9.93 21.74 -29.86
C GLN A 176 10.03 21.03 -28.50
N PHE A 177 9.16 20.04 -28.28
CA PHE A 177 9.24 19.22 -27.08
C PHE A 177 10.54 18.41 -26.99
N ALA A 178 10.99 17.80 -28.09
CA ALA A 178 12.27 17.07 -28.11
C ALA A 178 13.48 17.99 -27.87
N ARG A 179 13.45 19.22 -28.41
CA ARG A 179 14.46 20.25 -28.14
C ARG A 179 14.47 20.67 -26.68
N MET A 180 13.30 20.86 -26.05
CA MET A 180 13.19 21.07 -24.62
C MET A 180 13.84 19.93 -23.83
N LEU A 181 13.51 18.67 -24.14
CA LEU A 181 14.11 17.51 -23.48
C LEU A 181 15.64 17.46 -23.64
N LYS A 182 16.14 17.82 -24.83
CA LYS A 182 17.57 17.90 -25.10
C LYS A 182 18.23 19.00 -24.28
N GLY A 183 17.58 20.16 -24.16
CA GLY A 183 18.00 21.26 -23.29
C GLY A 183 18.06 20.84 -21.82
N ILE A 184 17.03 20.13 -21.33
CA ILE A 184 17.00 19.58 -19.96
C ILE A 184 18.17 18.60 -19.76
N LYS A 185 18.38 17.65 -20.68
CA LYS A 185 19.47 16.68 -20.57
C LYS A 185 20.84 17.37 -20.55
N VAL A 186 21.10 18.28 -21.48
CA VAL A 186 22.40 18.95 -21.59
C VAL A 186 22.64 19.93 -20.44
N GLY A 187 21.60 20.66 -20.03
CA GLY A 187 21.72 21.75 -19.06
C GLY A 187 21.60 21.30 -17.61
N LEU A 188 20.74 20.32 -17.33
CA LEU A 188 20.37 19.88 -15.98
C LEU A 188 20.65 18.40 -15.73
N GLY A 189 20.99 17.61 -16.76
CA GLY A 189 21.07 16.15 -16.71
C GLY A 189 21.87 15.61 -15.53
N ASP A 190 23.09 16.11 -15.32
CA ASP A 190 23.96 15.64 -14.22
C ASP A 190 23.38 15.89 -12.83
N LYS A 191 22.51 16.90 -12.70
CA LYS A 191 21.88 17.33 -11.44
C LYS A 191 20.56 16.63 -11.16
N ILE A 192 19.82 16.21 -12.18
CA ILE A 192 18.46 15.70 -11.98
C ILE A 192 18.28 14.27 -12.49
N LEU A 193 18.98 13.83 -13.54
CA LEU A 193 18.78 12.51 -14.13
C LEU A 193 19.65 11.44 -13.46
N ASP A 194 19.02 10.31 -13.15
CA ASP A 194 19.69 9.06 -12.77
C ASP A 194 19.24 7.95 -13.72
N HIS A 195 20.12 7.51 -14.60
CA HIS A 195 19.81 6.46 -15.58
C HIS A 195 19.69 5.06 -14.97
N LYS A 196 20.20 4.84 -13.74
CA LYS A 196 20.06 3.57 -13.02
C LYS A 196 18.75 3.53 -12.24
N ARG A 197 18.28 4.69 -11.77
CA ARG A 197 17.08 4.85 -10.94
C ARG A 197 16.26 6.06 -11.45
N PRO A 198 15.59 5.96 -12.61
CA PRO A 198 14.92 7.11 -13.20
C PRO A 198 13.77 7.60 -12.33
N SER A 199 13.81 8.89 -11.97
CA SER A 199 12.78 9.59 -11.17
C SER A 199 11.86 10.47 -12.04
N VAL A 200 11.88 10.26 -13.36
CA VAL A 200 11.15 11.06 -14.33
C VAL A 200 9.77 10.47 -14.57
N ILE A 201 8.73 11.29 -14.40
CA ILE A 201 7.34 10.97 -14.69
C ILE A 201 6.83 11.94 -15.76
N PHE A 202 6.19 11.43 -16.79
CA PHE A 202 5.50 12.27 -17.78
C PHE A 202 4.05 12.50 -17.38
N VAL A 203 3.65 13.76 -17.33
CA VAL A 203 2.27 14.15 -16.97
C VAL A 203 1.61 14.75 -18.21
N LEU A 204 0.68 14.01 -18.81
CA LEU A 204 -0.07 14.42 -20.00
C LEU A 204 -1.36 15.11 -19.59
N THR A 205 -1.42 16.43 -19.74
CA THR A 205 -2.57 17.26 -19.39
C THR A 205 -3.52 17.45 -20.57
N HIS A 206 -4.71 18.01 -20.31
CA HIS A 206 -5.73 18.34 -21.33
C HIS A 206 -6.31 17.13 -22.09
N LEU A 207 -6.28 15.93 -21.51
CA LEU A 207 -6.80 14.71 -22.14
C LEU A 207 -8.26 14.84 -22.61
N GLN A 208 -9.09 15.57 -21.88
CA GLN A 208 -10.50 15.75 -22.24
C GLN A 208 -10.77 16.89 -23.23
N SER A 209 -9.73 17.63 -23.61
CA SER A 209 -9.83 18.54 -24.75
C SER A 209 -9.80 17.77 -26.09
N LEU A 210 -9.53 16.46 -26.07
CA LEU A 210 -9.66 15.59 -27.23
C LEU A 210 -11.12 15.16 -27.46
N PRO A 211 -11.60 15.09 -28.71
CA PRO A 211 -12.90 14.52 -29.03
C PRO A 211 -13.05 13.08 -28.53
N PRO A 212 -14.20 12.67 -27.96
CA PRO A 212 -14.39 11.33 -27.39
C PRO A 212 -14.08 10.18 -28.36
N GLY A 213 -14.38 10.36 -29.64
CA GLY A 213 -14.18 9.35 -30.68
C GLY A 213 -12.71 9.02 -30.98
N ILE A 214 -11.76 9.91 -30.64
CA ILE A 214 -10.33 9.70 -30.89
C ILE A 214 -9.49 9.66 -29.61
N LEU A 215 -10.11 9.81 -28.44
CA LEU A 215 -9.41 9.99 -27.16
C LEU A 215 -8.44 8.84 -26.86
N LYS A 216 -8.91 7.58 -26.92
CA LYS A 216 -8.07 6.40 -26.62
C LYS A 216 -6.92 6.22 -27.60
N GLU A 217 -7.16 6.50 -28.88
CA GLU A 217 -6.15 6.39 -29.93
C GLU A 217 -5.09 7.48 -29.76
N ARG A 218 -5.51 8.75 -29.63
CA ARG A 218 -4.61 9.88 -29.40
C ARG A 218 -3.84 9.74 -28.10
N GLU A 219 -4.47 9.28 -27.02
CA GLU A 219 -3.82 9.01 -25.74
C GLU A 219 -2.68 8.00 -25.93
N SER A 220 -2.99 6.83 -26.50
CA SER A 220 -2.00 5.78 -26.77
C SER A 220 -0.85 6.28 -27.65
N LEU A 221 -1.16 7.02 -28.74
CA LEU A 221 -0.15 7.56 -29.64
C LEU A 221 0.78 8.58 -28.97
N GLN A 222 0.23 9.48 -28.14
CA GLN A 222 1.01 10.50 -27.46
C GLN A 222 1.85 9.91 -26.32
N ILE A 223 1.34 8.92 -25.59
CA ILE A 223 2.12 8.14 -24.62
C ILE A 223 3.30 7.47 -25.33
N ALA A 224 3.04 6.74 -26.43
CA ALA A 224 4.08 6.07 -27.21
C ALA A 224 5.14 7.07 -27.73
N LEU A 225 4.70 8.24 -28.21
CA LEU A 225 5.59 9.30 -28.67
C LEU A 225 6.50 9.83 -27.56
N VAL A 226 5.93 10.16 -26.41
CA VAL A 226 6.67 10.70 -25.26
C VAL A 226 7.65 9.66 -24.70
N LYS A 227 7.25 8.39 -24.60
CA LYS A 227 8.16 7.29 -24.22
C LYS A 227 9.30 7.13 -25.21
N LYS A 228 9.02 7.18 -26.51
CA LYS A 228 10.05 7.12 -27.57
C LYS A 228 11.02 8.31 -27.48
N MET A 229 10.51 9.52 -27.23
CA MET A 229 11.34 10.72 -27.04
C MET A 229 12.17 10.65 -25.75
N SER A 230 11.61 10.13 -24.67
CA SER A 230 12.34 9.89 -23.42
C SER A 230 13.51 8.94 -23.63
N ALA A 231 13.28 7.81 -24.32
CA ALA A 231 14.34 6.85 -24.62
C ALA A 231 15.44 7.47 -25.50
N ASN A 232 15.05 8.16 -26.58
CA ASN A 232 16.00 8.69 -27.55
C ASN A 232 16.75 9.93 -27.06
N VAL A 233 16.06 10.81 -26.34
CA VAL A 233 16.63 12.09 -25.89
C VAL A 233 17.20 11.94 -24.49
N LEU A 234 16.38 11.58 -23.51
CA LEU A 234 16.80 11.49 -22.11
C LEU A 234 17.59 10.21 -21.79
N GLY A 235 17.48 9.15 -22.59
CA GLY A 235 18.06 7.85 -22.25
C GLY A 235 17.31 7.13 -21.13
N ILE A 236 16.02 7.43 -20.95
CA ILE A 236 15.14 6.77 -19.97
C ILE A 236 14.14 5.92 -20.74
N ILE A 237 14.24 4.60 -20.58
CA ILE A 237 13.39 3.61 -21.23
C ILE A 237 12.14 3.42 -20.38
N ASP A 238 10.98 3.45 -21.04
CA ASP A 238 9.66 3.22 -20.43
C ASP A 238 9.39 4.03 -19.14
N PRO A 239 9.51 5.37 -19.20
CA PRO A 239 9.22 6.21 -18.05
C PRO A 239 7.74 6.10 -17.65
N PRO A 240 7.41 6.16 -16.34
CA PRO A 240 6.02 6.25 -15.89
C PRO A 240 5.30 7.45 -16.50
N GLU A 241 4.05 7.23 -16.88
CA GLU A 241 3.15 8.24 -17.41
C GLU A 241 1.88 8.39 -16.58
N VAL A 242 1.39 9.62 -16.48
CA VAL A 242 0.10 9.94 -15.88
C VAL A 242 -0.69 10.79 -16.86
N THR A 243 -1.88 10.34 -17.22
CA THR A 243 -2.81 11.15 -18.00
C THR A 243 -3.82 11.84 -17.09
N VAL A 244 -3.88 13.17 -17.19
CA VAL A 244 -4.76 14.00 -16.36
C VAL A 244 -6.09 14.16 -17.08
N LYS A 245 -7.08 13.40 -16.63
CA LYS A 245 -8.49 13.57 -17.00
C LYS A 245 -9.07 14.77 -16.25
N ASN A 246 -9.12 15.93 -16.91
CA ASN A 246 -9.99 17.01 -16.46
C ASN A 246 -11.41 16.63 -16.84
N ASP A 247 -12.23 16.10 -15.92
CA ASP A 247 -13.61 15.70 -16.21
C ASP A 247 -14.62 16.79 -15.86
N PRO A 248 -14.94 17.72 -16.77
CA PRO A 248 -15.78 18.86 -16.45
C PRO A 248 -17.20 18.40 -16.04
N ALA A 249 -17.64 17.22 -16.49
CA ALA A 249 -18.92 16.63 -16.12
C ALA A 249 -18.91 16.11 -14.68
N ASN A 250 -17.80 15.51 -14.22
CA ASN A 250 -17.64 15.16 -12.80
C ASN A 250 -17.60 16.39 -11.87
N TRP A 251 -17.30 17.58 -12.43
CA TRP A 251 -17.32 18.87 -11.73
C TRP A 251 -18.61 19.69 -12.00
N GLY A 252 -19.61 19.13 -12.69
CA GLY A 252 -20.90 19.79 -12.92
C GLY A 252 -20.86 21.01 -13.85
N LEU A 253 -19.82 21.14 -14.68
CA LEU A 253 -19.68 22.29 -15.59
C LEU A 253 -20.59 22.12 -16.82
N LYS A 254 -21.37 23.17 -17.11
CA LYS A 254 -22.31 23.19 -18.24
C LYS A 254 -21.54 23.43 -19.54
N ARG A 255 -21.86 22.64 -20.57
CA ARG A 255 -21.31 22.80 -21.92
C ARG A 255 -22.03 23.93 -22.65
N ASP A 256 -21.27 24.80 -23.30
CA ASP A 256 -21.76 25.85 -24.21
C ASP A 256 -20.97 25.77 -25.52
N GLY A 257 -21.61 25.25 -26.57
CA GLY A 257 -20.94 24.85 -27.79
C GLY A 257 -19.86 23.77 -27.55
N ASP A 258 -18.67 23.99 -28.10
CA ASP A 258 -17.51 23.09 -27.93
C ASP A 258 -16.77 23.28 -26.60
N TRP A 259 -17.17 24.25 -25.78
CA TRP A 259 -16.48 24.65 -24.55
C TRP A 259 -17.29 24.31 -23.29
N TYR A 260 -16.60 24.21 -22.15
CA TYR A 260 -17.23 24.09 -20.83
C TYR A 260 -17.17 25.43 -20.12
N VAL A 261 -18.32 25.94 -19.69
CA VAL A 261 -18.44 27.22 -18.99
C VAL A 261 -18.18 27.00 -17.51
N MET A 262 -17.20 27.71 -16.94
CA MET A 262 -17.05 27.82 -15.49
C MET A 262 -18.30 28.52 -14.95
N SER A 263 -19.22 27.75 -14.38
CA SER A 263 -20.37 28.31 -13.71
C SER A 263 -19.94 28.78 -12.31
N ASN A 264 -20.56 29.85 -11.83
CA ASN A 264 -20.50 30.25 -10.42
C ASN A 264 -21.06 29.17 -9.44
N ALA A 265 -21.36 27.96 -9.94
CA ALA A 265 -22.04 26.86 -9.27
C ALA A 265 -21.14 25.72 -8.77
N ILE A 266 -19.79 25.82 -8.85
CA ILE A 266 -18.86 24.89 -8.15
C ILE A 266 -19.08 24.89 -6.61
N LYS A 267 -20.02 25.69 -6.09
CA LYS A 267 -20.49 25.66 -4.70
C LYS A 267 -21.59 24.64 -4.36
N LEU A 268 -22.16 23.85 -5.28
CA LEU A 268 -23.26 22.88 -5.00
C LEU A 268 -23.15 21.62 -5.90
N GLY A 269 -23.25 20.34 -5.49
CA GLY A 269 -23.47 19.68 -4.20
C GLY A 269 -23.43 18.14 -4.34
N VAL A 270 -22.91 17.45 -3.32
CA VAL A 270 -23.10 16.00 -3.08
C VAL A 270 -24.55 15.70 -2.63
N ASP A 271 -25.34 16.76 -2.43
CA ASP A 271 -26.54 16.76 -1.62
C ASP A 271 -27.81 16.26 -2.33
N ASP A 272 -27.77 15.92 -3.63
CA ASP A 272 -29.00 15.66 -4.41
C ASP A 272 -29.17 14.26 -5.04
N SER A 273 -28.21 13.32 -4.87
CA SER A 273 -28.33 11.97 -5.45
C SER A 273 -29.40 11.11 -4.75
N GLU A 274 -30.01 10.16 -5.48
CA GLU A 274 -30.97 9.20 -4.92
C GLU A 274 -30.37 8.42 -3.74
N VAL A 275 -29.15 7.91 -3.94
CA VAL A 275 -28.36 7.24 -2.91
C VAL A 275 -28.15 8.13 -1.69
N LYS A 276 -27.79 9.42 -1.87
CA LYS A 276 -27.62 10.37 -0.77
C LYS A 276 -28.91 10.59 0.01
N LYS A 277 -30.03 10.79 -0.68
CA LYS A 277 -31.36 11.00 -0.07
C LYS A 277 -31.75 9.81 0.81
N ILE A 278 -31.47 8.60 0.37
CA ILE A 278 -31.78 7.39 1.15
C ILE A 278 -30.88 7.28 2.37
N ILE A 279 -29.57 7.52 2.20
CA ILE A 279 -28.62 7.52 3.31
C ILE A 279 -29.00 8.60 4.33
N ASP A 280 -29.37 9.80 3.89
CA ASP A 280 -29.78 10.91 4.77
C ASP A 280 -31.09 10.61 5.49
N ASN A 281 -32.08 10.08 4.80
CA ASN A 281 -33.35 9.69 5.41
C ASN A 281 -33.11 8.62 6.47
N LYS A 282 -32.29 7.61 6.16
CA LYS A 282 -31.99 6.55 7.12
C LYS A 282 -31.16 7.07 8.29
N PHE A 283 -30.13 7.86 8.04
CA PHE A 283 -29.28 8.45 9.07
C PHE A 283 -30.09 9.38 9.98
N SER A 284 -30.99 10.19 9.42
CA SER A 284 -31.88 11.08 10.18
C SER A 284 -32.81 10.31 11.12
N SER A 285 -33.21 9.08 10.75
CA SER A 285 -34.06 8.22 11.59
C SER A 285 -33.34 7.54 12.77
N LEU A 286 -32.02 7.62 12.87
CA LEU A 286 -31.24 7.01 13.95
C LEU A 286 -31.33 7.81 15.27
N SER A 287 -31.14 7.12 16.40
CA SER A 287 -30.99 7.75 17.72
C SER A 287 -29.73 8.63 17.78
N MET A 288 -29.66 9.53 18.76
CA MET A 288 -28.49 10.40 18.93
C MET A 288 -27.21 9.60 19.21
N GLU A 289 -27.30 8.52 19.99
CA GLU A 289 -26.18 7.62 20.29
C GLU A 289 -25.67 6.95 19.01
N ALA A 290 -26.57 6.41 18.18
CA ALA A 290 -26.19 5.76 16.93
C ALA A 290 -25.59 6.74 15.91
N LYS A 291 -26.10 7.99 15.84
CA LYS A 291 -25.52 9.06 15.01
C LYS A 291 -24.11 9.43 15.47
N LYS A 292 -23.91 9.54 16.79
CA LYS A 292 -22.60 9.84 17.39
C LYS A 292 -21.57 8.74 17.08
N ASP A 293 -21.98 7.48 17.18
CA ASP A 293 -21.13 6.33 16.88
C ASP A 293 -20.72 6.24 15.41
N LEU A 294 -21.65 6.52 14.50
CA LEU A 294 -21.36 6.58 13.06
C LEU A 294 -20.55 7.84 12.70
N GLY A 295 -20.81 8.97 13.37
CA GLY A 295 -20.26 10.29 13.10
C GLY A 295 -21.09 11.09 12.09
N ASP A 296 -21.28 12.38 12.37
CA ASP A 296 -22.19 13.28 11.62
C ASP A 296 -21.86 13.43 10.13
N GLY A 297 -20.62 13.16 9.72
CA GLY A 297 -20.19 13.21 8.32
C GLY A 297 -20.42 11.93 7.52
N THR A 298 -20.95 10.87 8.14
CA THR A 298 -21.08 9.55 7.51
C THR A 298 -21.94 9.56 6.25
N PRO A 299 -23.10 10.25 6.19
CA PRO A 299 -23.89 10.30 4.96
C PRO A 299 -23.12 10.83 3.75
N ASN A 300 -22.40 11.93 3.93
CA ASN A 300 -21.60 12.56 2.87
C ASN A 300 -20.45 11.65 2.42
N LYS A 301 -19.79 10.98 3.37
CA LYS A 301 -18.66 10.10 3.06
C LYS A 301 -19.10 8.83 2.35
N VAL A 302 -20.18 8.18 2.79
CA VAL A 302 -20.73 6.99 2.12
C VAL A 302 -21.18 7.34 0.70
N ALA A 303 -21.92 8.43 0.53
CA ALA A 303 -22.36 8.85 -0.80
C ALA A 303 -21.19 9.21 -1.73
N SER A 304 -20.17 9.90 -1.21
CA SER A 304 -18.95 10.19 -1.98
C SER A 304 -18.17 8.93 -2.36
N PHE A 305 -18.13 7.93 -1.48
CA PHE A 305 -17.50 6.64 -1.74
C PHE A 305 -18.24 5.88 -2.86
N LEU A 306 -19.57 5.77 -2.77
CA LEU A 306 -20.39 5.11 -3.79
C LEU A 306 -20.27 5.81 -5.15
N LYS A 307 -20.28 7.15 -5.16
CA LYS A 307 -20.03 7.94 -6.37
C LYS A 307 -18.65 7.64 -7.00
N THR A 308 -17.61 7.48 -6.18
CA THR A 308 -16.26 7.15 -6.65
C THR A 308 -16.20 5.75 -7.28
N ASN A 309 -17.00 4.81 -6.76
CA ASN A 309 -17.20 3.47 -7.31
C ASN A 309 -18.23 3.41 -8.45
N LYS A 310 -18.67 4.57 -8.97
CA LYS A 310 -19.65 4.69 -10.07
C LYS A 310 -21.00 4.06 -9.76
N ILE A 311 -21.42 4.06 -8.49
CA ILE A 311 -22.74 3.63 -8.04
C ILE A 311 -23.57 4.89 -7.79
N TYR A 312 -24.60 5.09 -8.60
CA TYR A 312 -25.44 6.28 -8.61
C TYR A 312 -26.90 6.00 -8.18
N SER A 313 -27.30 4.74 -8.18
CA SER A 313 -28.65 4.26 -7.85
C SER A 313 -28.61 3.06 -6.88
N ILE A 314 -29.74 2.74 -6.24
CA ILE A 314 -29.84 1.59 -5.32
C ILE A 314 -29.66 0.27 -6.08
N GLN A 315 -30.15 0.19 -7.31
CA GLN A 315 -30.17 -1.03 -8.12
C GLN A 315 -28.74 -1.48 -8.48
N GLU A 316 -27.80 -0.53 -8.53
CA GLU A 316 -26.38 -0.77 -8.76
C GLU A 316 -25.63 -1.24 -7.49
N ILE A 317 -26.27 -1.19 -6.31
CA ILE A 317 -25.67 -1.71 -5.08
C ILE A 317 -25.77 -3.24 -5.10
N PRO A 318 -24.63 -3.97 -5.06
CA PRO A 318 -24.61 -5.43 -5.13
C PRO A 318 -25.33 -6.08 -3.94
N ASN A 319 -25.69 -7.35 -4.10
CA ASN A 319 -26.28 -8.20 -3.06
C ASN A 319 -25.27 -9.25 -2.58
N GLY A 320 -25.52 -9.87 -1.43
CA GLY A 320 -24.71 -11.01 -0.97
C GLY A 320 -23.28 -10.61 -0.60
N ASP A 321 -22.31 -11.43 -0.99
CA ASP A 321 -20.90 -11.24 -0.62
C ASP A 321 -20.26 -10.04 -1.33
N GLU A 322 -20.69 -9.73 -2.57
CA GLU A 322 -20.25 -8.54 -3.33
C GLU A 322 -20.59 -7.23 -2.61
N PHE A 323 -21.66 -7.22 -1.80
CA PHE A 323 -21.98 -6.08 -0.92
C PHE A 323 -20.92 -5.87 0.16
N LEU A 324 -20.43 -6.95 0.76
CA LEU A 324 -19.38 -6.87 1.79
C LEU A 324 -18.06 -6.42 1.16
N GLU A 325 -17.71 -6.96 0.00
CA GLU A 325 -16.50 -6.59 -0.74
C GLU A 325 -16.49 -5.10 -1.11
N LEU A 326 -17.62 -4.57 -1.58
CA LEU A 326 -17.76 -3.15 -1.90
C LEU A 326 -17.40 -2.25 -0.71
N PHE A 327 -17.80 -2.63 0.50
CA PHE A 327 -17.57 -1.82 1.70
C PHE A 327 -16.36 -2.25 2.54
N ALA A 328 -15.68 -3.36 2.19
CA ALA A 328 -14.46 -3.80 2.86
C ALA A 328 -13.34 -2.75 2.80
N TYR A 329 -13.31 -1.95 1.73
CA TYR A 329 -12.35 -0.87 1.50
C TYR A 329 -12.82 0.51 1.98
N TYR A 330 -13.97 0.59 2.66
CA TYR A 330 -14.47 1.87 3.14
C TYR A 330 -13.59 2.40 4.30
N PRO A 331 -12.99 3.61 4.20
CA PRO A 331 -11.94 4.10 5.12
C PRO A 331 -12.33 4.31 6.59
N ARG A 332 -13.56 3.98 6.99
CA ARG A 332 -14.05 4.07 8.38
C ARG A 332 -14.90 2.87 8.72
N ASN A 333 -14.32 1.89 9.37
CA ASN A 333 -15.08 0.79 9.96
C ASN A 333 -15.49 1.15 11.39
N SER A 334 -16.60 1.90 11.54
CA SER A 334 -17.30 1.92 12.84
C SER A 334 -18.12 0.65 12.95
N ALA A 335 -18.23 0.07 14.14
CA ALA A 335 -19.01 -1.15 14.41
C ALA A 335 -20.45 -1.11 13.87
N ASN A 336 -21.02 0.08 13.81
CA ASN A 336 -22.40 0.31 13.40
C ASN A 336 -22.56 0.63 11.91
N LEU A 337 -21.47 0.80 11.15
CA LEU A 337 -21.55 1.19 9.74
C LEU A 337 -22.17 0.08 8.90
N LEU A 338 -21.66 -1.14 8.99
CA LEU A 338 -22.17 -2.23 8.18
C LEU A 338 -23.64 -2.58 8.50
N PRO A 339 -24.07 -2.65 9.78
CA PRO A 339 -25.49 -2.74 10.12
C PRO A 339 -26.32 -1.60 9.53
N PHE A 340 -25.84 -0.36 9.62
CA PHE A 340 -26.49 0.80 9.01
C PHE A 340 -26.65 0.64 7.50
N LEU A 341 -25.59 0.23 6.78
CA LEU A 341 -25.61 0.07 5.33
C LEU A 341 -26.55 -1.07 4.89
N LYS A 342 -26.51 -2.23 5.57
CA LYS A 342 -27.43 -3.36 5.32
C LYS A 342 -28.88 -2.91 5.44
N GLN A 343 -29.20 -2.19 6.52
CA GLN A 343 -30.55 -1.67 6.75
C GLN A 343 -30.95 -0.56 5.78
N THR A 344 -29.99 0.30 5.39
CA THR A 344 -30.21 1.42 4.46
C THR A 344 -30.57 0.90 3.07
N PHE A 345 -29.84 -0.10 2.59
CA PHE A 345 -29.98 -0.62 1.23
C PHE A 345 -30.82 -1.89 1.12
N GLN A 346 -31.31 -2.41 2.26
CA GLN A 346 -32.08 -3.66 2.33
C GLN A 346 -31.31 -4.81 1.66
N ARG A 347 -30.03 -4.93 2.03
CA ARG A 347 -29.12 -5.95 1.51
C ARG A 347 -28.80 -6.94 2.61
N GLU A 348 -29.09 -8.20 2.35
CA GLU A 348 -28.59 -9.31 3.14
C GLU A 348 -27.23 -9.74 2.59
N ALA A 349 -26.30 -10.02 3.49
CA ALA A 349 -25.02 -10.61 3.16
C ALA A 349 -24.84 -11.85 4.02
N THR A 350 -24.27 -12.89 3.42
CA THR A 350 -24.01 -14.16 4.09
C THR A 350 -23.22 -13.89 5.37
N GLU A 351 -23.70 -14.42 6.49
CA GLU A 351 -22.97 -14.28 7.75
C GLU A 351 -21.66 -15.04 7.62
N ILE A 352 -20.55 -14.31 7.59
CA ILE A 352 -19.23 -14.94 7.59
C ILE A 352 -18.99 -15.42 9.03
N HIS A 353 -19.15 -16.72 9.21
CA HIS A 353 -18.69 -17.42 10.41
C HIS A 353 -17.17 -17.52 10.34
N ILE A 354 -16.49 -16.61 11.03
CA ILE A 354 -15.06 -16.76 11.24
C ILE A 354 -14.89 -17.68 12.44
N TYR A 355 -14.26 -18.82 12.22
CA TYR A 355 -13.83 -19.72 13.29
C TYR A 355 -12.39 -19.38 13.65
N PRO A 356 -12.13 -18.42 14.55
CA PRO A 356 -10.77 -18.08 14.90
C PRO A 356 -10.08 -19.29 15.52
N GLU A 357 -8.82 -19.52 15.14
CA GLU A 357 -7.94 -20.50 15.80
C GLU A 357 -7.63 -20.10 17.26
N VAL A 358 -7.89 -18.84 17.60
CA VAL A 358 -7.71 -18.26 18.92
C VAL A 358 -8.56 -18.98 19.96
N GLY A 359 -7.94 -19.37 21.07
CA GLY A 359 -8.52 -20.20 22.13
C GLY A 359 -8.42 -21.71 21.92
N LYS A 360 -8.06 -22.15 20.72
CA LYS A 360 -7.68 -23.55 20.52
C LYS A 360 -6.32 -23.83 21.16
N CYS A 361 -6.12 -25.10 21.45
CA CYS A 361 -4.89 -25.62 21.98
C CYS A 361 -3.78 -25.68 20.92
N TYR A 362 -2.53 -25.66 21.37
CA TYR A 362 -1.35 -25.73 20.52
C TYR A 362 -0.29 -26.68 21.10
N ASN A 363 0.16 -27.63 20.29
CA ASN A 363 1.23 -28.54 20.64
C ASN A 363 2.54 -28.01 20.08
N ILE A 364 3.37 -27.42 20.94
CA ILE A 364 4.64 -26.83 20.51
C ILE A 364 5.62 -27.88 20.03
N PHE A 365 5.55 -29.14 20.47
CA PHE A 365 6.47 -30.18 20.00
C PHE A 365 6.15 -30.58 18.55
N LYS A 366 4.87 -30.53 18.17
CA LYS A 366 4.39 -30.86 16.82
C LYS A 366 4.25 -29.67 15.88
N ASP A 367 4.40 -28.44 16.39
CA ASP A 367 4.16 -27.17 15.67
C ASP A 367 2.74 -27.13 15.05
N SER A 368 1.76 -27.68 15.76
CA SER A 368 0.40 -27.89 15.27
C SER A 368 -0.67 -27.47 16.28
N ILE A 369 -1.82 -27.04 15.74
CA ILE A 369 -3.02 -26.75 16.52
C ILE A 369 -3.65 -28.08 16.93
N ALA A 370 -4.03 -28.20 18.19
CA ALA A 370 -4.76 -29.37 18.69
C ALA A 370 -6.27 -29.18 18.50
N SER A 371 -6.98 -30.30 18.32
CA SER A 371 -8.39 -30.29 17.92
C SER A 371 -9.36 -29.77 18.99
N PHE A 372 -8.91 -29.69 20.24
CA PHE A 372 -9.75 -29.29 21.38
C PHE A 372 -9.47 -27.86 21.84
N SER A 373 -10.53 -27.18 22.29
CA SER A 373 -10.44 -25.96 23.09
C SER A 373 -10.52 -26.33 24.58
N VAL A 374 -9.72 -25.67 25.41
CA VAL A 374 -9.87 -25.71 26.88
C VAL A 374 -10.96 -24.77 27.39
N PHE A 375 -11.44 -23.87 26.53
CA PHE A 375 -12.45 -22.87 26.88
C PHE A 375 -13.81 -23.20 26.30
N GLN A 376 -14.83 -22.83 27.05
CA GLN A 376 -16.21 -22.73 26.60
C GLN A 376 -16.43 -21.31 26.09
N PHE A 377 -16.83 -21.20 24.83
CA PHE A 377 -17.23 -19.95 24.21
C PHE A 377 -18.74 -19.78 24.27
N GLU A 378 -19.21 -18.57 24.51
CA GLU A 378 -20.62 -18.21 24.41
C GLU A 378 -21.09 -18.19 22.94
N GLU A 379 -22.40 -18.03 22.73
CA GLU A 379 -22.97 -17.95 21.38
C GLU A 379 -22.33 -16.81 20.58
N TYR A 380 -22.02 -17.10 19.31
CA TYR A 380 -21.30 -16.17 18.46
C TYR A 380 -22.15 -14.92 18.22
N THR A 381 -21.57 -13.76 18.52
CA THR A 381 -22.18 -12.46 18.32
C THR A 381 -21.62 -11.80 17.06
N VAL A 382 -22.44 -10.99 16.39
CA VAL A 382 -21.96 -10.22 15.23
C VAL A 382 -21.02 -9.13 15.73
N SER A 383 -19.76 -9.22 15.31
CA SER A 383 -18.75 -8.20 15.60
C SER A 383 -19.06 -6.89 14.86
N SER A 384 -18.32 -5.85 15.23
CA SER A 384 -18.25 -4.57 14.52
C SER A 384 -17.97 -4.69 13.02
N MET A 385 -17.38 -5.81 12.60
CA MET A 385 -16.98 -6.10 11.23
C MET A 385 -18.05 -6.89 10.45
N GLY A 386 -19.18 -7.22 11.08
CA GLY A 386 -20.24 -8.05 10.48
C GLY A 386 -19.98 -9.56 10.54
N SER A 387 -18.81 -9.98 11.01
CA SER A 387 -18.47 -11.39 11.20
C SER A 387 -18.96 -11.89 12.56
N LYS A 388 -19.44 -13.13 12.62
CA LYS A 388 -19.82 -13.77 13.88
C LYS A 388 -18.58 -14.27 14.61
N VAL A 389 -18.37 -13.82 15.86
CA VAL A 389 -17.30 -14.27 16.75
C VAL A 389 -17.79 -14.39 18.20
N PRO A 390 -17.15 -15.22 19.04
CA PRO A 390 -17.46 -15.27 20.45
C PRO A 390 -17.19 -13.92 21.14
N PRO A 391 -18.00 -13.51 22.13
CA PRO A 391 -17.80 -12.26 22.87
C PRO A 391 -16.47 -12.19 23.63
N GLU A 392 -15.85 -13.34 23.90
CA GLU A 392 -14.52 -13.50 24.51
C GLU A 392 -13.37 -13.21 23.53
N VAL A 393 -13.66 -12.95 22.25
CA VAL A 393 -12.64 -12.58 21.25
C VAL A 393 -12.77 -11.09 20.90
N TYR A 394 -11.63 -10.41 20.78
CA TYR A 394 -11.52 -9.08 20.20
C TYR A 394 -10.89 -9.18 18.81
N ILE A 395 -11.38 -8.36 17.88
CA ILE A 395 -10.88 -8.29 16.51
C ILE A 395 -10.30 -6.89 16.29
N ILE A 396 -9.08 -6.84 15.80
CA ILE A 396 -8.43 -5.61 15.32
C ILE A 396 -8.35 -5.70 13.81
N ASN A 397 -8.83 -4.68 13.12
CA ASN A 397 -8.58 -4.51 11.69
C ASN A 397 -7.15 -4.00 11.51
N ILE A 398 -6.41 -4.72 10.69
CA ILE A 398 -5.02 -4.45 10.34
C ILE A 398 -4.92 -4.58 8.82
N ASN A 399 -3.90 -3.99 8.23
CA ASN A 399 -3.65 -4.15 6.81
C ASN A 399 -2.14 -4.20 6.60
N GLU A 400 -1.57 -5.33 6.98
CA GLU A 400 -0.13 -5.54 7.00
C GLU A 400 0.21 -6.68 6.05
N ASN A 401 1.25 -6.48 5.24
CA ASN A 401 1.81 -7.56 4.44
C ASN A 401 3.03 -8.11 5.16
N PHE A 402 3.09 -9.41 5.30
CA PHE A 402 4.19 -10.11 5.94
C PHE A 402 4.87 -11.00 4.90
N THR A 403 6.20 -11.01 4.85
CA THR A 403 6.96 -11.89 3.96
C THR A 403 8.03 -12.60 4.76
N ARG A 404 8.11 -13.92 4.61
CA ARG A 404 9.13 -14.75 5.25
C ARG A 404 9.83 -15.66 4.26
N CYS A 405 11.15 -15.64 4.31
CA CYS A 405 12.01 -16.61 3.68
C CYS A 405 13.34 -16.69 4.42
N GLU A 406 13.44 -17.67 5.31
CA GLU A 406 14.55 -17.87 6.24
C GLU A 406 15.17 -19.25 6.05
N LEU A 407 16.50 -19.28 6.00
CA LEU A 407 17.30 -20.49 5.81
C LEU A 407 18.08 -20.82 7.07
N PHE A 408 17.97 -22.06 7.53
CA PHE A 408 18.60 -22.55 8.75
C PHE A 408 19.63 -23.64 8.44
N LYS A 409 20.69 -23.67 9.24
CA LYS A 409 21.73 -24.70 9.10
C LYS A 409 21.25 -26.06 9.58
N ASN A 410 20.43 -26.08 10.62
CA ASN A 410 19.95 -27.28 11.29
C ASN A 410 18.55 -27.03 11.89
N LYS A 411 17.89 -28.10 12.36
CA LYS A 411 16.55 -28.03 12.95
C LYS A 411 16.49 -27.29 14.30
N GLN A 412 17.59 -27.21 15.03
CA GLN A 412 17.65 -26.51 16.33
C GLN A 412 17.58 -24.99 16.12
N ASP A 413 18.34 -24.45 15.16
CA ASP A 413 18.29 -23.03 14.79
C ASP A 413 16.88 -22.64 14.32
N TYR A 414 16.26 -23.49 13.49
CA TYR A 414 14.85 -23.34 13.10
C TYR A 414 13.93 -23.33 14.31
N ALA A 415 14.08 -24.31 15.22
CA ALA A 415 13.22 -24.44 16.38
C ALA A 415 13.27 -23.22 17.29
N HIS A 416 14.48 -22.71 17.55
CA HIS A 416 14.67 -21.50 18.34
C HIS A 416 13.99 -20.29 17.71
N LYS A 417 14.19 -20.06 16.41
CA LYS A 417 13.56 -18.94 15.70
C LYS A 417 12.03 -19.08 15.65
N ARG A 418 11.52 -20.27 15.34
CA ARG A 418 10.08 -20.54 15.28
C ARG A 418 9.40 -20.34 16.63
N LEU A 419 10.01 -20.78 17.73
CA LEU A 419 9.50 -20.53 19.08
C LEU A 419 9.51 -19.04 19.44
N SER A 420 10.58 -18.33 19.07
CA SER A 420 10.63 -16.87 19.22
C SER A 420 9.50 -16.17 18.45
N ASP A 421 9.20 -16.63 17.23
CA ASP A 421 8.09 -16.09 16.42
C ASP A 421 6.71 -16.44 17.01
N LEU A 422 6.62 -17.48 17.83
CA LEU A 422 5.44 -17.82 18.64
C LEU A 422 5.39 -17.05 19.98
N GLY A 423 6.36 -16.18 20.26
CA GLY A 423 6.46 -15.44 21.51
C GLY A 423 6.91 -16.29 22.70
N LEU A 424 7.56 -17.43 22.44
CA LEU A 424 8.03 -18.36 23.46
C LEU A 424 9.55 -18.26 23.63
N SER A 425 10.00 -18.21 24.89
CA SER A 425 11.40 -18.29 25.27
C SER A 425 11.65 -19.62 25.97
N ILE A 426 12.16 -20.61 25.24
CA ILE A 426 12.44 -21.96 25.73
C ILE A 426 13.94 -22.24 25.59
N ASP A 427 14.45 -23.22 26.34
CA ASP A 427 15.82 -23.71 26.25
C ASP A 427 16.26 -23.97 24.79
N SER A 428 17.49 -23.54 24.51
CA SER A 428 18.25 -23.80 23.28
C SER A 428 18.29 -25.26 22.83
N SER A 429 18.11 -26.23 23.74
CA SER A 429 18.11 -27.66 23.40
C SER A 429 16.81 -28.15 22.77
N PHE A 430 15.77 -27.31 22.67
CA PHE A 430 14.47 -27.70 22.14
C PHE A 430 14.51 -28.04 20.64
N THR A 431 13.81 -29.10 20.27
CA THR A 431 13.57 -29.48 18.87
C THR A 431 12.14 -29.95 18.66
N PHE A 432 11.55 -29.61 17.53
CA PHE A 432 10.26 -30.15 17.12
C PHE A 432 10.35 -31.65 16.80
N THR A 433 9.31 -32.41 17.14
CA THR A 433 9.16 -33.82 16.76
C THR A 433 8.66 -33.98 15.33
N ASN A 434 8.06 -32.94 14.74
CA ASN A 434 7.58 -32.97 13.37
C ASN A 434 8.75 -32.97 12.36
N SER A 435 8.62 -33.72 11.27
CA SER A 435 9.61 -33.74 10.20
C SER A 435 9.59 -32.44 9.39
N ASP A 436 8.40 -31.85 9.24
CA ASP A 436 8.13 -30.82 8.24
C ASP A 436 8.33 -29.43 8.82
N LEU A 437 8.97 -28.57 8.02
CA LEU A 437 9.18 -27.16 8.34
C LEU A 437 7.96 -26.36 7.92
N ARG A 438 7.61 -25.33 8.68
CA ARG A 438 6.60 -24.35 8.26
C ARG A 438 7.06 -23.62 6.99
N HIS A 439 6.11 -23.29 6.13
CA HIS A 439 6.37 -22.46 4.95
C HIS A 439 7.01 -21.12 5.33
N GLY A 440 7.93 -20.64 4.48
CA GLY A 440 8.78 -19.49 4.78
C GLY A 440 10.04 -19.85 5.58
N TYR A 441 10.10 -21.04 6.18
CA TYR A 441 11.30 -21.58 6.82
C TYR A 441 11.84 -22.75 6.00
N SER A 442 13.17 -22.85 5.88
CA SER A 442 13.79 -23.93 5.11
C SER A 442 15.16 -24.29 5.69
N LEU A 443 15.60 -25.53 5.52
CA LEU A 443 16.96 -25.93 5.83
C LEU A 443 17.85 -25.70 4.61
N ASN A 444 19.15 -25.46 4.81
CA ASN A 444 20.12 -25.37 3.72
C ASN A 444 20.16 -26.63 2.83
N SER A 445 19.69 -27.77 3.34
CA SER A 445 19.62 -29.04 2.62
C SER A 445 18.27 -29.31 1.94
N SER A 446 17.30 -28.40 2.04
CA SER A 446 15.96 -28.56 1.47
C SER A 446 15.65 -27.50 0.42
N GLU A 447 14.64 -27.74 -0.40
CA GLU A 447 14.08 -26.72 -1.30
C GLU A 447 13.57 -25.52 -0.48
N PRO A 448 14.01 -24.28 -0.79
CA PRO A 448 13.56 -23.11 -0.07
C PRO A 448 12.10 -22.80 -0.37
N THR A 449 11.38 -22.39 0.68
CA THR A 449 10.01 -21.92 0.58
C THR A 449 9.93 -20.45 0.96
N PHE A 450 9.09 -19.72 0.24
CA PHE A 450 8.76 -18.33 0.48
C PHE A 450 7.30 -18.27 0.89
N LEU A 451 7.02 -17.48 1.91
CA LEU A 451 5.69 -17.24 2.42
C LEU A 451 5.42 -15.74 2.34
N ILE A 452 4.32 -15.37 1.70
CA ILE A 452 3.76 -14.02 1.72
C ILE A 452 2.40 -14.15 2.40
N GLU A 453 2.14 -13.35 3.41
CA GLU A 453 0.85 -13.30 4.09
C GLU A 453 0.31 -11.88 3.99
N CYS A 454 -1.00 -11.76 3.82
CA CYS A 454 -1.73 -10.52 3.97
C CYS A 454 -2.53 -10.66 5.27
N HIS A 455 -2.15 -9.89 6.29
CA HIS A 455 -2.83 -9.85 7.57
C HIS A 455 -3.89 -8.77 7.52
N CYS A 456 -5.16 -9.19 7.45
CA CYS A 456 -6.33 -8.32 7.43
C CYS A 456 -6.93 -8.13 8.84
N PHE A 457 -6.78 -9.13 9.70
CA PHE A 457 -7.33 -9.11 11.05
C PHE A 457 -6.39 -9.72 12.07
N LYS A 458 -6.42 -9.18 13.30
CA LYS A 458 -5.86 -9.84 14.48
C LYS A 458 -6.97 -10.23 15.43
N PHE A 459 -7.08 -11.51 15.73
CA PHE A 459 -7.95 -12.03 16.77
C PHE A 459 -7.18 -12.15 18.08
N THR A 460 -7.76 -11.74 19.20
CA THR A 460 -7.14 -11.84 20.54
C THR A 460 -8.16 -12.24 21.60
N LEU A 461 -7.80 -13.16 22.49
CA LEU A 461 -8.64 -13.57 23.63
C LEU A 461 -8.73 -12.48 24.70
N LYS A 462 -9.93 -12.34 25.27
CA LYS A 462 -10.20 -11.61 26.51
C LYS A 462 -10.11 -12.57 27.67
N ILE A 463 -8.91 -12.76 28.19
CA ILE A 463 -8.60 -13.81 29.19
C ILE A 463 -9.50 -13.71 30.43
N ASP A 464 -9.86 -12.49 30.83
CA ASP A 464 -10.74 -12.17 31.95
C ASP A 464 -12.19 -12.68 31.79
N LYS A 465 -12.62 -12.98 30.57
CA LYS A 465 -13.98 -13.45 30.26
C LYS A 465 -14.06 -14.95 29.99
N LEU A 466 -12.94 -15.64 29.91
CA LEU A 466 -12.91 -17.05 29.54
C LEU A 466 -13.37 -17.95 30.67
N LYS A 467 -14.17 -18.95 30.30
CA LYS A 467 -14.59 -20.04 31.18
C LYS A 467 -13.96 -21.33 30.70
N LEU A 468 -13.35 -22.09 31.61
CA LEU A 468 -12.87 -23.43 31.28
C LEU A 468 -14.06 -24.33 30.93
N ALA A 469 -13.93 -25.06 29.83
CA ALA A 469 -14.95 -26.01 29.40
C ALA A 469 -15.06 -27.18 30.38
N GLN A 470 -16.27 -27.70 30.57
CA GLN A 470 -16.50 -28.77 31.55
C GLN A 470 -15.68 -30.02 31.23
N HIS A 471 -15.62 -30.43 29.95
CA HIS A 471 -14.82 -31.59 29.53
C HIS A 471 -13.33 -31.47 29.86
N PHE A 472 -12.79 -30.25 29.87
CA PHE A 472 -11.39 -30.03 30.24
C PHE A 472 -11.17 -30.16 31.75
N LYS A 473 -12.12 -29.67 32.56
CA LYS A 473 -12.09 -29.84 34.02
C LYS A 473 -12.19 -31.31 34.40
N ASP A 474 -13.12 -32.04 33.79
CA ASP A 474 -13.31 -33.47 34.03
C ASP A 474 -12.03 -34.25 33.71
N ASP A 475 -11.34 -33.91 32.61
CA ASP A 475 -10.06 -34.52 32.25
C ASP A 475 -8.91 -34.15 33.20
N ILE A 476 -8.90 -32.92 33.76
CA ILE A 476 -7.94 -32.53 34.80
C ILE A 476 -8.20 -33.34 36.08
N ASP A 477 -9.45 -33.48 36.49
CA ASP A 477 -9.81 -34.22 37.71
C ASP A 477 -9.48 -35.71 37.59
N ALA A 478 -9.41 -36.23 36.36
CA ALA A 478 -8.97 -37.59 36.06
C ALA A 478 -7.43 -37.79 36.07
N LEU A 479 -6.64 -36.70 36.13
CA LEU A 479 -5.18 -36.80 36.17
C LEU A 479 -4.69 -37.28 37.54
N PRO A 480 -3.54 -37.98 37.60
CA PRO A 480 -2.86 -38.25 38.85
C PRO A 480 -2.52 -36.96 39.59
N SER A 481 -2.64 -36.96 40.92
CA SER A 481 -2.34 -35.79 41.77
C SER A 481 -0.86 -35.39 41.76
N THR A 482 0.03 -36.30 41.35
CA THR A 482 1.46 -36.05 41.20
C THR A 482 1.97 -36.60 39.87
N TYR A 483 2.95 -35.93 39.28
CA TYR A 483 3.70 -36.48 38.15
C TYR A 483 4.79 -37.43 38.67
N ASP A 484 4.76 -38.69 38.24
CA ASP A 484 5.80 -39.68 38.52
C ASP A 484 6.32 -40.29 37.22
N LYS A 485 7.61 -40.05 36.93
CA LYS A 485 8.27 -40.58 35.73
C LYS A 485 8.56 -42.09 35.82
N GLY A 486 8.60 -42.65 37.03
CA GLY A 486 8.84 -44.08 37.26
C GLY A 486 7.59 -44.94 37.13
N ASP A 487 6.41 -44.34 37.16
CA ASP A 487 5.11 -45.01 36.99
C ASP A 487 4.62 -44.84 35.55
N GLU A 488 4.57 -45.96 34.82
CA GLU A 488 4.17 -45.99 33.41
C GLU A 488 2.72 -45.54 33.19
N ASP A 489 1.81 -45.91 34.09
CA ASP A 489 0.39 -45.55 34.00
C ASP A 489 0.21 -44.05 34.28
N ASN A 490 0.92 -43.52 35.28
CA ASN A 490 0.96 -42.08 35.58
C ASN A 490 1.46 -41.30 34.35
N LEU A 491 2.60 -41.70 33.80
CA LEU A 491 3.21 -41.08 32.64
C LEU A 491 2.29 -41.12 31.42
N ASN A 492 1.61 -42.24 31.17
CA ASN A 492 0.71 -42.39 30.04
C ASN A 492 -0.54 -41.50 30.16
N LYS A 493 -1.08 -41.30 31.37
CA LYS A 493 -2.19 -40.35 31.60
C LYS A 493 -1.79 -38.92 31.24
N TRP A 494 -0.63 -38.46 31.72
CA TRP A 494 -0.12 -37.12 31.39
C TRP A 494 0.19 -36.96 29.90
N LYS A 495 0.80 -37.97 29.26
CA LYS A 495 1.05 -37.96 27.82
C LYS A 495 -0.25 -37.85 27.02
N ASN A 496 -1.26 -38.65 27.34
CA ASN A 496 -2.55 -38.63 26.65
C ASN A 496 -3.25 -37.27 26.81
N PHE A 497 -3.17 -36.67 28.00
CA PHE A 497 -3.70 -35.34 28.26
C PHE A 497 -3.02 -34.26 27.40
N LEU A 498 -1.69 -34.24 27.37
CA LEU A 498 -0.92 -33.28 26.56
C LEU A 498 -1.01 -33.55 25.05
N GLU A 499 -1.26 -34.79 24.66
CA GLU A 499 -1.55 -35.13 23.26
C GLU A 499 -2.91 -34.57 22.83
N LYS A 500 -3.91 -34.65 23.71
CA LYS A 500 -5.28 -34.16 23.47
C LYS A 500 -5.35 -32.62 23.44
N TYR A 501 -4.76 -31.96 24.44
CA TYR A 501 -4.84 -30.51 24.64
C TYR A 501 -3.58 -29.76 24.23
N GLY A 502 -2.58 -30.42 23.66
CA GLY A 502 -1.30 -29.78 23.43
C GLY A 502 -0.66 -29.29 24.74
N THR A 503 0.10 -28.22 24.60
CA THR A 503 0.96 -27.68 25.67
C THR A 503 0.66 -26.23 25.99
N HIS A 504 0.04 -25.52 25.05
CA HIS A 504 -0.19 -24.09 25.07
C HIS A 504 -1.57 -23.80 24.49
N VAL A 505 -1.99 -22.56 24.60
CA VAL A 505 -3.25 -22.04 24.07
C VAL A 505 -2.95 -20.84 23.19
N ILE A 506 -3.62 -20.73 22.05
CA ILE A 506 -3.45 -19.63 21.12
C ILE A 506 -4.16 -18.40 21.68
N GLN A 507 -3.41 -17.44 22.24
CA GLN A 507 -3.98 -16.20 22.77
C GLN A 507 -4.34 -15.18 21.70
N SER A 508 -3.56 -15.14 20.62
CA SER A 508 -3.83 -14.28 19.47
C SER A 508 -3.39 -14.94 18.17
N ALA A 509 -4.09 -14.64 17.08
CA ALA A 509 -3.74 -15.10 15.75
C ALA A 509 -4.06 -14.03 14.71
N TRP A 510 -3.24 -13.99 13.66
CA TRP A 510 -3.50 -13.21 12.46
C TRP A 510 -4.43 -13.98 11.53
N ALA A 511 -5.22 -13.25 10.75
CA ALA A 511 -6.06 -13.81 9.70
C ALA A 511 -6.07 -12.91 8.47
N GLY A 512 -6.30 -13.55 7.33
CA GLY A 512 -6.25 -12.98 6.00
C GLY A 512 -5.80 -14.08 5.05
N GLY A 513 -5.06 -13.75 4.00
CA GLY A 513 -4.60 -14.71 2.99
C GLY A 513 -3.11 -15.03 3.07
N ASP A 514 -2.72 -16.16 2.49
CA ASP A 514 -1.33 -16.54 2.28
C ASP A 514 -1.04 -16.96 0.83
N CYS A 515 0.20 -16.75 0.43
CA CYS A 515 0.75 -17.19 -0.83
C CYS A 515 2.11 -17.84 -0.56
N ILE A 516 2.21 -19.11 -0.93
CA ILE A 516 3.41 -19.92 -0.73
C ILE A 516 4.06 -20.14 -2.08
N ALA A 517 5.33 -19.77 -2.22
CA ALA A 517 6.14 -20.10 -3.38
C ALA A 517 7.21 -21.13 -2.99
N LYS A 518 7.28 -22.24 -3.72
CA LYS A 518 8.34 -23.24 -3.58
C LYS A 518 9.30 -23.11 -4.75
N LEU A 519 10.60 -23.07 -4.46
CA LEU A 519 11.63 -22.97 -5.46
C LEU A 519 12.36 -24.30 -5.62
N LYS A 520 12.34 -24.81 -6.85
CA LYS A 520 13.20 -25.94 -7.25
C LYS A 520 14.46 -25.39 -7.89
N VAL A 521 15.61 -25.60 -7.24
CA VAL A 521 16.93 -25.20 -7.75
C VAL A 521 17.68 -26.43 -8.22
N ALA A 522 18.26 -26.37 -9.41
CA ALA A 522 19.14 -27.42 -9.91
C ALA A 522 20.36 -27.62 -8.99
N GLN A 523 20.74 -28.88 -8.72
CA GLN A 523 21.81 -29.24 -7.76
C GLN A 523 23.18 -28.58 -8.06
N SER A 524 23.43 -28.14 -9.30
CA SER A 524 24.67 -27.48 -9.70
C SER A 524 24.81 -26.04 -9.20
N ASP A 525 23.71 -25.37 -8.82
CA ASP A 525 23.70 -23.92 -8.48
C ASP A 525 23.60 -23.62 -6.99
N VAL A 526 23.71 -24.64 -6.12
CA VAL A 526 23.59 -24.51 -4.66
C VAL A 526 24.62 -23.52 -4.08
N ASN A 527 25.76 -23.30 -4.73
CA ASN A 527 26.76 -22.34 -4.26
C ASN A 527 26.35 -20.86 -4.49
N ASN A 528 25.41 -20.59 -5.40
CA ASN A 528 24.88 -19.26 -5.68
C ASN A 528 23.56 -18.96 -4.93
N HIS A 529 23.20 -19.78 -3.94
CA HIS A 529 21.92 -19.71 -3.21
C HIS A 529 21.60 -18.30 -2.69
N LYS A 530 22.58 -17.56 -2.17
CA LYS A 530 22.36 -16.19 -1.67
C LYS A 530 21.95 -15.19 -2.76
N LEU A 531 22.51 -15.32 -3.96
CA LEU A 531 22.22 -14.42 -5.08
C LEU A 531 20.81 -14.73 -5.65
N ILE A 532 20.49 -16.01 -5.80
CA ILE A 532 19.17 -16.48 -6.24
C ILE A 532 18.09 -16.02 -5.25
N MET A 533 18.35 -16.14 -3.94
CA MET A 533 17.43 -15.69 -2.89
C MET A 533 17.24 -14.17 -2.90
N ALA A 534 18.28 -13.38 -3.18
CA ALA A 534 18.16 -11.93 -3.29
C ALA A 534 17.34 -11.50 -4.52
N GLN A 535 17.58 -12.13 -5.67
CA GLN A 535 16.82 -11.89 -6.90
C GLN A 535 15.35 -12.29 -6.74
N LEU A 536 15.08 -13.43 -6.11
CA LEU A 536 13.73 -13.91 -5.85
C LEU A 536 12.99 -13.04 -4.84
N LYS A 537 13.65 -12.59 -3.76
CA LYS A 537 13.03 -11.62 -2.84
C LYS A 537 12.56 -10.37 -3.59
N SER A 538 13.35 -9.87 -4.54
CA SER A 538 12.95 -8.75 -5.39
C SER A 538 11.76 -9.10 -6.30
N SER A 539 11.79 -10.25 -6.97
CA SER A 539 10.72 -10.66 -7.90
C SER A 539 9.41 -11.00 -7.19
N ILE A 540 9.48 -11.66 -6.04
CA ILE A 540 8.32 -12.04 -5.23
C ILE A 540 7.74 -10.82 -4.52
N PHE A 541 8.57 -9.87 -4.08
CA PHE A 541 8.07 -8.58 -3.58
C PHE A 541 7.26 -7.85 -4.66
N ASN A 542 7.75 -7.83 -5.91
CA ASN A 542 7.00 -7.27 -7.03
C ASN A 542 5.66 -8.01 -7.25
N ILE A 543 5.65 -9.34 -7.15
CA ILE A 543 4.40 -10.14 -7.23
C ILE A 543 3.46 -9.78 -6.08
N GLY A 544 3.94 -9.72 -4.83
CA GLY A 544 3.13 -9.32 -3.66
C GLY A 544 2.53 -7.92 -3.79
N THR A 545 3.26 -6.97 -4.39
CA THR A 545 2.71 -5.63 -4.67
C THR A 545 1.70 -5.60 -5.82
N GLN A 546 1.76 -6.57 -6.74
CA GLN A 546 0.85 -6.68 -7.89
C GLN A 546 -0.41 -7.50 -7.57
N LEU A 547 -0.33 -8.46 -6.65
CA LEU A 547 -1.45 -9.27 -6.19
C LEU A 547 -2.41 -8.40 -5.34
N LYS A 548 -3.31 -7.68 -6.03
CA LYS A 548 -4.54 -7.19 -5.41
C LYS A 548 -5.46 -8.38 -5.12
N ILE A 549 -6.23 -8.26 -4.05
CA ILE A 549 -7.15 -9.27 -3.48
C ILE A 549 -8.10 -9.90 -4.53
N GLU A 550 -8.35 -9.25 -5.66
CA GLU A 550 -9.26 -9.73 -6.72
C GLU A 550 -8.79 -11.01 -7.46
N GLU A 551 -7.52 -11.43 -7.35
CA GLU A 551 -6.99 -12.63 -8.05
C GLU A 551 -6.77 -13.87 -7.18
N PHE A 552 -7.12 -13.83 -5.88
CA PHE A 552 -7.01 -15.01 -5.00
C PHE A 552 -8.15 -16.02 -5.27
N LYS A 553 -8.16 -16.66 -6.43
CA LYS A 553 -8.89 -17.93 -6.62
C LYS A 553 -7.87 -19.05 -6.43
N ASN A 554 -8.20 -20.06 -5.62
CA ASN A 554 -7.37 -21.25 -5.36
C ASN A 554 -6.78 -21.80 -6.66
N ASN A 555 -5.57 -21.36 -7.02
CA ASN A 555 -4.89 -21.70 -8.26
C ASN A 555 -3.46 -22.04 -7.91
N GLU A 556 -2.99 -23.20 -8.38
CA GLU A 556 -1.57 -23.51 -8.41
C GLU A 556 -1.03 -23.08 -9.78
N GLN A 557 0.01 -22.24 -9.79
CA GLN A 557 0.66 -21.79 -11.01
C GLN A 557 2.16 -22.09 -10.95
N ALA A 558 2.70 -22.64 -12.03
CA ALA A 558 4.13 -22.80 -12.22
C ALA A 558 4.66 -21.64 -13.07
N ILE A 559 5.65 -20.91 -12.55
CA ILE A 559 6.32 -19.82 -13.26
C ILE A 559 7.78 -20.22 -13.48
N ASN A 560 8.22 -20.15 -14.74
CA ASN A 560 9.59 -20.44 -15.12
C ASN A 560 10.46 -19.17 -14.97
N VAL A 561 11.57 -19.26 -14.24
CA VAL A 561 12.41 -18.08 -13.89
C VAL A 561 13.84 -18.21 -14.45
N GLY A 562 14.00 -18.99 -15.51
CA GLY A 562 15.26 -19.16 -16.25
C GLY A 562 15.45 -20.60 -16.69
N ASP A 563 16.49 -20.88 -17.48
CA ASP A 563 16.65 -22.15 -18.21
C ASP A 563 16.63 -23.43 -17.33
N HIS A 564 16.78 -23.31 -16.00
CA HIS A 564 16.85 -24.45 -15.07
C HIS A 564 16.06 -24.31 -13.76
N ASN A 565 15.22 -23.27 -13.57
CA ASN A 565 14.54 -23.03 -12.28
C ASN A 565 13.02 -22.89 -12.43
N GLU A 566 12.26 -23.57 -11.58
CA GLU A 566 10.80 -23.53 -11.54
C GLU A 566 10.31 -23.01 -10.18
N ILE A 567 9.39 -22.04 -10.20
CA ILE A 567 8.64 -21.60 -9.02
C ILE A 567 7.24 -22.19 -9.08
N GLN A 568 6.84 -22.91 -8.04
CA GLN A 568 5.47 -23.35 -7.86
C GLN A 568 4.79 -22.45 -6.83
N ILE A 569 3.75 -21.73 -7.25
CA ILE A 569 2.98 -20.82 -6.39
C ILE A 569 1.66 -21.47 -6.03
N LYS A 570 1.35 -21.48 -4.73
CA LYS A 570 0.07 -21.89 -4.19
C LYS A 570 -0.51 -20.74 -3.38
N MET A 571 -1.72 -20.30 -3.75
CA MET A 571 -2.43 -19.24 -3.06
C MET A 571 -3.60 -19.81 -2.25
N LYS A 572 -3.80 -19.27 -1.05
CA LYS A 572 -4.92 -19.62 -0.17
C LYS A 572 -5.45 -18.34 0.49
N LEU A 573 -6.77 -18.14 0.41
CA LEU A 573 -7.48 -17.11 1.17
C LEU A 573 -7.89 -17.62 2.55
#